data_AF-F8D3R3-F1
#
_entry.id   AF-F8D3R3-F1
#
_cell.length_a   1.000
_cell.length_b   1.000
_cell.length_c   1.000
_cell.angle_alpha   90.00
_cell.angle_beta   90.00
_cell.angle_gamma   90.00
#
_symmetry.space_group_name_H-M   'P 1'
#
loop_
_entity.id
_entity.type
_entity.pdbx_description
1 polymer ?
#
loop_
_entity_poly.entity_id
_entity_poly.type
_entity_poly.pdbx_seq_one_letter_code
_entity_poly.pdbx_strand_id
1 'polypeptide(L)'
;MGFLVRIPPLEPTTSDEPTWGTVREWHVDEGDSIAAGDPVAEVEFETAVISVDAAGDGVLRRRLSATGSTAPPGTPIGIVAPAGRDIADLEAAAASDLGGPSADSAFGTRDGTAMPGRTVTASTPDGWCGRIRAGSFAWPYDEPESSGGTETGPTPVDVFLGGLAACLSLSVRYQAEKRDAGIGEISVTADGEPERGSVEQLDVTVRLEADADEIDDDTLERLVELAERGCHVSELLRDDLAFDLSWERL
;
A
#
# COMPACT_ATOMS: atom_id res chain seq x y z
N MET A 1 -18.72 16.24 15.40
CA MET A 1 -17.40 16.19 14.73
C MET A 1 -17.29 14.79 14.12
N GLY A 2 -16.78 14.63 12.91
CA GLY A 2 -16.65 13.28 12.33
C GLY A 2 -15.41 12.56 12.87
N PHE A 3 -15.42 11.23 12.87
CA PHE A 3 -14.33 10.38 13.35
C PHE A 3 -14.24 9.08 12.55
N LEU A 4 -13.07 8.43 12.64
CA LEU A 4 -12.81 7.13 12.06
C LEU A 4 -13.10 6.05 13.10
N VAL A 5 -13.93 5.07 12.73
CA VAL A 5 -14.10 3.83 13.49
C VAL A 5 -12.87 2.99 13.23
N ARG A 6 -12.21 2.51 14.27
CA ARG A 6 -10.93 1.79 14.17
C ARG A 6 -10.98 0.47 14.92
N ILE A 7 -10.15 -0.48 14.51
CA ILE A 7 -9.93 -1.71 15.28
C ILE A 7 -9.36 -1.34 16.66
N PRO A 8 -9.98 -1.78 17.76
CA PRO A 8 -9.52 -1.46 19.10
C PRO A 8 -8.23 -2.22 19.46
N PRO A 9 -7.40 -1.69 20.37
CA PRO A 9 -6.30 -2.46 20.95
C PRO A 9 -6.81 -3.52 21.94
N LEU A 10 -6.09 -4.64 22.05
CA LEU A 10 -6.38 -5.71 23.01
C LEU A 10 -5.49 -5.54 24.26
N GLU A 11 -5.97 -4.91 25.34
CA GLU A 11 -5.17 -4.77 26.58
C GLU A 11 -5.22 -6.05 27.47
N PRO A 12 -4.12 -6.44 28.16
CA PRO A 12 -2.76 -5.89 28.07
C PRO A 12 -1.93 -6.66 27.03
N THR A 13 -1.43 -5.97 26.00
CA THR A 13 -0.45 -6.55 25.07
C THR A 13 0.92 -6.60 25.77
N THR A 14 1.16 -7.62 26.60
CA THR A 14 2.49 -7.87 27.18
C THR A 14 3.49 -8.46 26.17
N SER A 15 3.02 -8.80 24.97
CA SER A 15 3.83 -9.34 23.87
C SER A 15 3.99 -8.26 22.78
N ASP A 16 5.20 -8.08 22.26
CA ASP A 16 5.54 -7.24 21.09
C ASP A 16 5.00 -7.83 19.77
N GLU A 17 4.17 -8.87 19.82
CA GLU A 17 3.57 -9.53 18.68
C GLU A 17 2.36 -8.77 18.13
N PRO A 18 2.25 -8.61 16.79
CA PRO A 18 1.13 -7.91 16.19
C PRO A 18 -0.16 -8.72 16.38
N THR A 19 -1.08 -8.20 17.20
CA THR A 19 -2.44 -8.76 17.33
C THR A 19 -3.27 -8.34 16.11
N TRP A 20 -3.98 -9.26 15.49
CA TRP A 20 -4.86 -8.98 14.34
C TRP A 20 -6.32 -9.16 14.73
N GLY A 21 -7.17 -8.24 14.26
CA GLY A 21 -8.61 -8.26 14.49
C GLY A 21 -9.37 -8.41 13.17
N THR A 22 -10.32 -9.33 13.13
CA THR A 22 -11.20 -9.60 11.99
C THR A 22 -12.57 -8.97 12.23
N VAL A 23 -13.06 -8.16 11.29
CA VAL A 23 -14.41 -7.59 11.38
C VAL A 23 -15.43 -8.71 11.22
N ARG A 24 -16.02 -9.15 12.32
CA ARG A 24 -16.91 -10.31 12.37
C ARG A 24 -18.32 -9.97 11.92
N GLU A 25 -18.81 -8.80 12.32
CA GLU A 25 -20.18 -8.36 12.04
C GLU A 25 -20.28 -6.84 12.11
N TRP A 26 -21.11 -6.25 11.26
CA TRP A 26 -21.51 -4.84 11.35
C TRP A 26 -22.91 -4.76 11.96
N HIS A 27 -23.07 -3.94 12.99
CA HIS A 27 -24.35 -3.72 13.68
C HIS A 27 -25.16 -2.56 13.10
N VAL A 28 -24.53 -1.74 12.25
CA VAL A 28 -25.15 -0.55 11.62
C VAL A 28 -24.80 -0.45 10.13
N ASP A 29 -25.76 -0.05 9.30
CA ASP A 29 -25.62 0.15 7.86
C ASP A 29 -25.19 1.57 7.48
N GLU A 30 -24.64 1.73 6.27
CA GLU A 30 -24.32 3.05 5.75
C GLU A 30 -25.60 3.88 5.62
N GLY A 31 -25.60 5.08 6.22
CA GLY A 31 -26.76 5.96 6.33
C GLY A 31 -27.46 5.89 7.68
N ASP A 32 -27.14 4.92 8.54
CA ASP A 32 -27.74 4.80 9.86
C ASP A 32 -27.19 5.83 10.85
N SER A 33 -28.09 6.34 11.69
CA SER A 33 -27.73 7.24 12.78
C SER A 33 -27.27 6.44 13.99
N ILE A 34 -26.19 6.89 14.61
CA ILE A 34 -25.54 6.27 15.77
C ILE A 34 -25.30 7.30 16.87
N ALA A 35 -25.53 6.90 18.11
CA ALA A 35 -25.21 7.68 19.30
C ALA A 35 -23.89 7.22 19.93
N ALA A 36 -23.27 8.10 20.70
CA ALA A 36 -22.07 7.76 21.46
C ALA A 36 -22.33 6.55 22.37
N GLY A 37 -21.49 5.51 22.25
CA GLY A 37 -21.62 4.24 22.97
C GLY A 37 -22.48 3.18 22.30
N ASP A 38 -23.09 3.46 21.13
CA ASP A 38 -23.78 2.43 20.36
C ASP A 38 -22.76 1.46 19.70
N PRO A 39 -23.03 0.15 19.69
CA PRO A 39 -22.16 -0.81 19.04
C PRO A 39 -22.24 -0.64 17.52
N VAL A 40 -21.08 -0.45 16.88
CA VAL A 40 -20.97 -0.23 15.43
C VAL A 40 -20.63 -1.52 14.69
N ALA A 41 -19.69 -2.29 15.23
CA ALA A 41 -19.21 -3.54 14.67
C ALA A 41 -18.65 -4.46 15.77
N GLU A 42 -18.51 -5.74 15.47
CA GLU A 42 -17.75 -6.69 16.27
C GLU A 42 -16.44 -7.03 15.59
N VAL A 43 -15.35 -6.99 16.36
CA VAL A 43 -14.03 -7.43 15.93
C VAL A 43 -13.62 -8.66 16.73
N GLU A 44 -13.30 -9.72 16.02
CA GLU A 44 -12.78 -10.98 16.55
C GLU A 44 -11.26 -10.99 16.48
N PHE A 45 -10.63 -11.12 17.63
CA PHE A 45 -9.21 -11.43 17.81
C PHE A 45 -9.08 -12.91 18.18
N GLU A 46 -7.88 -13.47 18.04
CA GLU A 46 -7.61 -14.89 18.36
C GLU A 46 -8.12 -15.32 19.75
N THR A 47 -8.06 -14.41 20.72
CA THR A 47 -8.39 -14.70 22.13
C THR A 47 -9.65 -13.99 22.63
N ALA A 48 -10.29 -13.13 21.84
CA ALA A 48 -11.40 -12.31 22.30
C ALA A 48 -12.26 -11.79 21.15
N VAL A 49 -13.56 -11.62 21.39
CA VAL A 49 -14.44 -10.83 20.52
C VAL A 49 -14.77 -9.54 21.25
N ILE A 50 -14.51 -8.40 20.61
CA ILE A 50 -14.68 -7.07 21.17
C ILE A 50 -15.68 -6.29 20.30
N SER A 51 -16.64 -5.64 20.95
CA SER A 51 -17.53 -4.70 20.28
C SER A 51 -16.84 -3.34 20.13
N VAL A 52 -16.94 -2.75 18.94
CA VAL A 52 -16.43 -1.42 18.62
C VAL A 52 -17.56 -0.43 18.78
N ASP A 53 -17.51 0.35 19.86
CA ASP A 53 -18.53 1.33 20.18
C ASP A 53 -18.26 2.69 19.50
N ALA A 54 -19.32 3.39 19.13
CA ALA A 54 -19.23 4.72 18.55
C ALA A 54 -18.64 5.73 19.56
N ALA A 55 -17.55 6.40 19.18
CA ALA A 55 -16.90 7.40 20.02
C ALA A 55 -17.70 8.71 20.18
N GLY A 56 -18.74 8.90 19.37
CA GLY A 56 -19.58 10.09 19.37
C GLY A 56 -20.79 9.94 18.46
N ASP A 57 -21.70 10.91 18.53
CA ASP A 57 -22.92 10.91 17.73
C ASP A 57 -22.63 11.22 16.25
N GLY A 58 -23.35 10.55 15.34
CA GLY A 58 -23.22 10.80 13.92
C GLY A 58 -24.05 9.86 13.04
N VAL A 59 -23.68 9.80 11.77
CA VAL A 59 -24.21 8.84 10.79
C VAL A 59 -23.03 8.02 10.29
N LEU A 60 -23.18 6.70 10.16
CA LEU A 60 -22.19 5.88 9.46
C LEU A 60 -22.22 6.25 7.99
N ARG A 61 -21.19 6.94 7.52
CA ARG A 61 -21.15 7.46 6.15
C ARG A 61 -20.56 6.47 5.17
N ARG A 62 -19.64 5.61 5.63
CA ARG A 62 -18.94 4.65 4.80
C ARG A 62 -18.34 3.51 5.64
N ARG A 63 -18.43 2.28 5.14
CA ARG A 63 -17.64 1.13 5.60
C ARG A 63 -16.37 1.04 4.74
N LEU A 64 -15.23 0.93 5.41
CA LEU A 64 -13.92 0.82 4.76
C LEU A 64 -13.40 -0.62 4.78
N SER A 65 -13.95 -1.47 5.63
CA SER A 65 -13.63 -2.89 5.72
C SER A 65 -14.90 -3.72 5.60
N ALA A 66 -14.84 -4.76 4.78
CA ALA A 66 -15.92 -5.72 4.64
C ALA A 66 -15.99 -6.63 5.87
N THR A 67 -17.14 -7.27 6.08
CA THR A 67 -17.22 -8.39 7.03
C THR A 67 -16.27 -9.50 6.58
N GLY A 68 -15.45 -10.00 7.50
CA GLY A 68 -14.39 -10.96 7.25
C GLY A 68 -13.01 -10.34 7.00
N SER A 69 -12.90 -9.01 6.87
CA SER A 69 -11.60 -8.34 6.70
C SER A 69 -10.79 -8.33 8.00
N THR A 70 -9.49 -8.62 7.89
CA THR A 70 -8.56 -8.71 9.03
C THR A 70 -7.53 -7.57 8.98
N ALA A 71 -7.33 -6.86 10.09
CA ALA A 71 -6.37 -5.76 10.17
C ALA A 71 -5.85 -5.54 11.61
N PRO A 72 -4.71 -4.83 11.81
CA PRO A 72 -4.19 -4.60 13.15
C PRO A 72 -4.98 -3.50 13.90
N PRO A 73 -4.84 -3.43 15.24
CA PRO A 73 -5.31 -2.32 16.05
C PRO A 73 -4.93 -0.96 15.48
N GLY A 74 -5.88 -0.04 15.52
CA GLY A 74 -5.76 1.30 14.96
C GLY A 74 -6.12 1.41 13.49
N THR A 75 -6.26 0.32 12.72
CA THR A 75 -6.70 0.42 11.32
C THR A 75 -8.12 0.96 11.22
N PRO A 76 -8.40 1.97 10.36
CA PRO A 76 -9.73 2.50 10.17
C PRO A 76 -10.61 1.52 9.38
N ILE A 77 -11.79 1.21 9.92
CA ILE A 77 -12.77 0.27 9.36
C ILE A 77 -14.06 0.96 8.91
N GLY A 78 -14.31 2.22 9.33
CA GLY A 78 -15.48 3.00 8.93
C GLY A 78 -15.36 4.49 9.20
N ILE A 79 -16.24 5.27 8.60
CA ILE A 79 -16.28 6.74 8.71
C ILE A 79 -17.62 7.17 9.29
N VAL A 80 -17.58 7.90 10.40
CA VAL A 80 -18.78 8.47 11.03
C VAL A 80 -18.72 9.99 10.95
N ALA A 81 -19.78 10.60 10.43
CA ALA A 81 -19.91 12.05 10.38
C ALA A 81 -21.38 12.48 10.31
N PRO A 82 -21.72 13.75 10.62
CA PRO A 82 -23.08 14.27 10.46
C PRO A 82 -23.60 14.12 9.02
N ALA A 83 -24.92 13.94 8.86
CA ALA A 83 -25.60 13.60 7.59
C ALA A 83 -25.39 14.57 6.40
N GLY A 84 -24.85 15.77 6.64
CA GLY A 84 -24.56 16.76 5.59
C GLY A 84 -23.10 17.26 5.57
N ARG A 85 -22.21 16.63 6.34
CA ARG A 85 -20.80 17.01 6.37
C ARG A 85 -20.08 16.41 5.16
N ASP A 86 -19.23 17.19 4.51
CA ASP A 86 -18.19 16.63 3.66
C ASP A 86 -17.26 15.73 4.49
N ILE A 87 -16.87 14.59 3.93
CA ILE A 87 -16.00 13.59 4.58
C ILE A 87 -14.70 13.37 3.82
N ALA A 88 -14.41 14.15 2.78
CA ALA A 88 -13.19 14.01 1.99
C ALA A 88 -11.90 14.05 2.86
N ASP A 89 -11.91 14.85 3.93
CA ASP A 89 -10.82 14.91 4.91
C ASP A 89 -10.64 13.58 5.67
N LEU A 90 -11.75 12.93 6.05
CA LEU A 90 -11.75 11.64 6.74
C LEU A 90 -11.39 10.49 5.79
N GLU A 91 -11.85 10.55 4.54
CA GLU A 91 -11.48 9.58 3.50
C GLU A 91 -9.99 9.65 3.18
N ALA A 92 -9.43 10.86 3.05
CA ALA A 92 -7.99 11.05 2.84
C ALA A 92 -7.17 10.55 4.03
N ALA A 93 -7.61 10.82 5.27
CA ALA A 93 -6.96 10.31 6.48
C ALA A 93 -7.01 8.77 6.55
N ALA A 94 -8.17 8.18 6.22
CA ALA A 94 -8.31 6.73 6.18
C ALA A 94 -7.43 6.10 5.10
N ALA A 95 -7.38 6.69 3.89
CA ALA A 95 -6.52 6.22 2.80
C ALA A 95 -5.04 6.29 3.15
N SER A 96 -4.59 7.37 3.80
CA SER A 96 -3.21 7.49 4.30
C SER A 96 -2.85 6.40 5.31
N ASP A 97 -3.77 6.08 6.23
CA ASP A 97 -3.55 5.04 7.25
C ASP A 97 -3.64 3.61 6.68
N LEU A 98 -4.45 3.42 5.64
CA LEU A 98 -4.55 2.16 4.90
C LEU A 98 -3.40 1.97 3.89
N GLY A 99 -2.52 2.96 3.71
CA GLY A 99 -1.41 2.89 2.77
C GLY A 99 -1.83 3.04 1.31
N GLY A 100 -3.02 3.59 1.06
CA GLY A 100 -3.42 3.98 -0.28
C GLY A 100 -2.53 5.12 -0.81
N PRO A 101 -2.24 5.16 -2.12
CA PRO A 101 -1.57 6.31 -2.72
C PRO A 101 -2.52 7.51 -2.62
N SER A 102 -2.30 8.38 -1.64
CA SER A 102 -2.92 9.70 -1.65
C SER A 102 -2.26 10.50 -2.76
N ALA A 103 -3.03 10.84 -3.80
CA ALA A 103 -2.57 11.63 -4.94
C ALA A 103 -2.19 13.09 -4.59
N ASP A 104 -2.23 13.47 -3.30
CA ASP A 104 -2.11 14.87 -2.88
C ASP A 104 -1.21 15.08 -1.64
N SER A 105 -0.14 14.30 -1.49
CA SER A 105 0.97 14.73 -0.63
C SER A 105 2.25 14.88 -1.44
N ALA A 106 2.58 16.13 -1.75
CA ALA A 106 3.91 16.54 -2.17
C ALA A 106 4.98 15.84 -1.33
N PHE A 107 6.06 15.42 -1.98
CA PHE A 107 7.26 14.78 -1.45
C PHE A 107 8.00 15.65 -0.41
N GLY A 108 7.33 15.99 0.69
CA GLY A 108 7.92 16.67 1.83
C GLY A 108 8.72 15.69 2.67
N THR A 109 9.92 16.11 3.08
CA THR A 109 10.73 15.40 4.06
C THR A 109 9.98 15.33 5.39
N ARG A 110 9.56 14.13 5.78
CA ARG A 110 9.08 13.86 7.14
C ARG A 110 10.30 13.77 8.06
N ASP A 111 10.36 14.64 9.07
CA ASP A 111 11.38 14.54 10.12
C ASP A 111 11.18 13.20 10.88
N GLY A 112 12.28 12.47 11.12
CA GLY A 112 12.26 11.19 11.84
C GLY A 112 12.06 9.90 11.01
N THR A 113 12.05 9.94 9.67
CA THR A 113 12.04 8.70 8.85
C THR A 113 13.44 8.13 8.61
N ALA A 114 13.62 6.82 8.78
CA ALA A 114 14.86 6.12 8.48
C ALA A 114 14.74 5.23 7.23
N MET A 115 15.74 5.28 6.36
CA MET A 115 15.79 4.43 5.16
C MET A 115 16.06 2.96 5.52
N PRO A 116 15.35 1.99 4.91
CA PRO A 116 15.39 0.56 5.26
C PRO A 116 16.72 -0.19 5.07
N GLY A 117 17.77 0.43 4.53
CA GLY A 117 19.04 -0.26 4.28
C GLY A 117 18.94 -1.50 3.36
N ARG A 118 17.90 -1.59 2.52
CA ARG A 118 17.54 -2.76 1.68
C ARG A 118 17.04 -3.99 2.45
N THR A 119 16.53 -3.81 3.66
CA THR A 119 15.83 -4.86 4.40
C THR A 119 14.33 -4.56 4.41
N VAL A 120 13.54 -5.57 4.04
CA VAL A 120 12.09 -5.50 3.93
C VAL A 120 11.52 -6.77 4.58
N THR A 121 10.44 -6.62 5.35
CA THR A 121 9.72 -7.75 5.96
C THR A 121 8.27 -7.70 5.52
N ALA A 122 7.78 -8.79 4.93
CA ALA A 122 6.35 -9.02 4.70
C ALA A 122 5.80 -9.92 5.83
N SER A 123 4.63 -9.59 6.35
CA SER A 123 3.92 -10.40 7.34
C SER A 123 2.49 -10.67 6.88
N THR A 124 2.15 -11.95 6.69
CA THR A 124 0.79 -12.46 6.47
C THR A 124 0.32 -13.14 7.76
N PRO A 125 -0.67 -12.60 8.47
CA PRO A 125 -1.16 -13.17 9.72
C PRO A 125 -2.20 -14.26 9.47
N ASP A 126 -3.23 -13.91 8.68
CA ASP A 126 -4.32 -14.77 8.26
C ASP A 126 -4.85 -14.33 6.89
N GLY A 127 -5.46 -15.26 6.15
CA GLY A 127 -5.97 -15.00 4.80
C GLY A 127 -4.86 -14.75 3.78
N TRP A 128 -5.17 -13.95 2.76
CA TRP A 128 -4.26 -13.66 1.63
C TRP A 128 -3.84 -12.19 1.56
N CYS A 129 -4.01 -11.45 2.66
CA CYS A 129 -3.59 -10.06 2.79
C CYS A 129 -2.53 -9.91 3.88
N GLY A 130 -1.69 -8.89 3.76
CA GLY A 130 -0.63 -8.65 4.72
C GLY A 130 -0.05 -7.25 4.61
N ARG A 131 1.08 -7.06 5.30
CA ARG A 131 1.77 -5.77 5.32
C ARG A 131 3.26 -5.95 5.09
N ILE A 132 3.81 -5.10 4.22
CA ILE A 132 5.23 -4.93 4.02
C ILE A 132 5.72 -3.80 4.94
N ARG A 133 6.86 -4.00 5.59
CA ARG A 133 7.60 -2.98 6.35
C ARG A 133 9.01 -2.83 5.83
N ALA A 134 9.42 -1.60 5.60
CA ALA A 134 10.76 -1.23 5.17
C ALA A 134 11.22 0.01 5.94
N GLY A 135 11.98 -0.18 7.02
CA GLY A 135 12.41 0.92 7.88
C GLY A 135 11.20 1.59 8.53
N SER A 136 11.05 2.90 8.36
CA SER A 136 9.89 3.66 8.86
C SER A 136 8.66 3.59 7.94
N PHE A 137 8.74 2.87 6.81
CA PHE A 137 7.66 2.79 5.82
C PHE A 137 6.90 1.47 5.91
N ALA A 138 5.60 1.51 5.65
CA ALA A 138 4.77 0.32 5.58
C ALA A 138 3.61 0.52 4.58
N TRP A 139 3.25 -0.55 3.86
CA TRP A 139 2.13 -0.57 2.91
C TRP A 139 1.52 -1.97 2.84
N PRO A 140 0.23 -2.10 2.48
CA PRO A 140 -0.44 -3.40 2.37
C PRO A 140 -0.06 -4.14 1.07
N TYR A 141 -0.29 -5.44 1.08
CA TYR A 141 -0.43 -6.27 -0.13
C TYR A 141 -1.61 -7.23 0.08
N ASP A 142 -2.18 -7.72 -1.02
CA ASP A 142 -3.34 -8.61 -1.00
C ASP A 142 -3.32 -9.57 -2.18
N GLU A 143 -4.31 -10.44 -2.29
CA GLU A 143 -4.64 -11.22 -3.48
C GLU A 143 -6.05 -10.85 -3.97
N PRO A 144 -6.39 -11.13 -5.24
CA PRO A 144 -7.74 -10.88 -5.73
C PRO A 144 -8.78 -11.76 -5.03
N GLU A 145 -10.05 -11.35 -5.05
CA GLU A 145 -11.14 -12.13 -4.45
C GLU A 145 -11.22 -13.56 -5.03
N SER A 146 -10.87 -13.72 -6.32
CA SER A 146 -10.83 -15.03 -6.97
C SER A 146 -9.83 -16.02 -6.36
N SER A 147 -8.85 -15.51 -5.62
CA SER A 147 -7.85 -16.28 -4.88
C SER A 147 -8.12 -16.30 -3.36
N GLY A 148 -9.23 -15.70 -2.91
CA GLY A 148 -9.62 -15.60 -1.51
C GLY A 148 -9.05 -14.40 -0.75
N GLY A 149 -8.45 -13.44 -1.46
CA GLY A 149 -8.02 -12.18 -0.85
C GLY A 149 -9.16 -11.18 -0.71
N THR A 150 -8.81 -9.96 -0.28
CA THR A 150 -9.79 -8.92 0.09
C THR A 150 -9.76 -7.68 -0.80
N GLU A 151 -8.91 -7.66 -1.83
CA GLU A 151 -8.73 -6.54 -2.76
C GLU A 151 -8.45 -5.19 -2.07
N THR A 152 -7.81 -5.23 -0.91
CA THR A 152 -7.45 -4.05 -0.11
C THR A 152 -6.03 -3.53 -0.37
N GLY A 153 -5.27 -4.23 -1.20
CA GLY A 153 -3.91 -3.89 -1.57
C GLY A 153 -3.50 -4.50 -2.91
N PRO A 154 -2.38 -4.03 -3.49
CA PRO A 154 -1.81 -4.61 -4.69
C PRO A 154 -1.35 -6.06 -4.47
N THR A 155 -1.30 -6.86 -5.53
CA THR A 155 -0.71 -8.19 -5.45
C THR A 155 0.79 -8.14 -5.18
N PRO A 156 1.42 -9.21 -4.67
CA PRO A 156 2.87 -9.26 -4.55
C PRO A 156 3.59 -9.01 -5.89
N VAL A 157 3.00 -9.46 -7.00
CA VAL A 157 3.50 -9.19 -8.36
C VAL A 157 3.40 -7.70 -8.68
N ASP A 158 2.27 -7.05 -8.41
CA ASP A 158 2.10 -5.61 -8.61
C ASP A 158 3.09 -4.79 -7.78
N VAL A 159 3.35 -5.19 -6.53
CA VAL A 159 4.36 -4.55 -5.66
C VAL A 159 5.76 -4.66 -6.28
N PHE A 160 6.12 -5.82 -6.82
CA PHE A 160 7.40 -6.02 -7.50
C PHE A 160 7.50 -5.16 -8.77
N LEU A 161 6.49 -5.20 -9.64
CA LEU A 161 6.43 -4.42 -10.88
C LEU A 161 6.51 -2.91 -10.58
N GLY A 162 5.81 -2.45 -9.55
CA GLY A 162 5.88 -1.07 -9.08
C GLY A 162 7.29 -0.67 -8.61
N GLY A 163 7.98 -1.55 -7.90
CA GLY A 163 9.38 -1.35 -7.51
C GLY A 163 10.33 -1.24 -8.71
N LEU A 164 10.15 -2.09 -9.72
CA LEU A 164 10.92 -2.05 -10.96
C LEU A 164 10.67 -0.75 -11.74
N ALA A 165 9.41 -0.39 -11.95
CA ALA A 165 9.01 0.83 -12.65
C ALA A 165 9.56 2.09 -11.94
N ALA A 166 9.44 2.15 -10.61
CA ALA A 166 9.96 3.26 -9.82
C ALA A 166 11.50 3.37 -9.92
N CYS A 167 12.21 2.25 -9.83
CA CYS A 167 13.67 2.25 -9.92
C CYS A 167 14.15 2.68 -11.31
N LEU A 168 13.49 2.23 -12.38
CA LEU A 168 13.80 2.67 -13.75
C LEU A 168 13.52 4.16 -13.94
N SER A 169 12.39 4.67 -13.44
CA SER A 169 12.06 6.10 -13.51
C SER A 169 13.14 6.97 -12.85
N LEU A 170 13.58 6.59 -11.64
CA LEU A 170 14.67 7.28 -10.93
C LEU A 170 16.01 7.16 -11.66
N SER A 171 16.32 5.99 -12.22
CA SER A 171 17.52 5.79 -13.02
C SER A 171 17.54 6.69 -14.26
N VAL A 172 16.41 6.81 -14.98
CA VAL A 172 16.30 7.72 -16.13
C VAL A 172 16.52 9.17 -15.69
N ARG A 173 15.82 9.62 -14.63
CA ARG A 173 15.99 10.98 -14.08
C ARG A 173 17.45 11.26 -13.75
N TYR A 174 18.10 10.34 -13.04
CA TYR A 174 19.51 10.46 -12.68
C TYR A 174 20.43 10.58 -13.91
N GLN A 175 20.20 9.76 -14.96
CA GLN A 175 21.01 9.84 -16.17
C GLN A 175 20.77 11.15 -16.95
N ALA A 176 19.54 11.65 -16.95
CA ALA A 176 19.18 12.92 -17.59
C ALA A 176 19.87 14.10 -16.89
N GLU A 177 19.75 14.20 -15.56
CA GLU A 177 20.40 15.25 -14.76
C GLU A 177 21.92 15.22 -14.89
N LYS A 178 22.53 14.04 -14.86
CA LYS A 178 23.98 13.89 -15.04
C LYS A 178 24.49 14.43 -16.39
N ARG A 179 23.62 14.52 -17.39
CA ARG A 179 23.93 14.99 -18.75
C ARG A 179 23.31 16.34 -19.08
N ASP A 180 22.73 17.03 -18.09
CA ASP A 180 22.03 18.29 -18.28
C ASP A 180 20.91 18.19 -19.35
N ALA A 181 20.30 17.00 -19.46
CA ALA A 181 19.21 16.75 -20.39
C ALA A 181 17.88 17.20 -19.79
N GLY A 182 17.21 18.14 -20.45
CA GLY A 182 15.88 18.64 -20.06
C GLY A 182 14.79 17.61 -20.34
N ILE A 183 14.44 16.81 -19.33
CA ILE A 183 13.31 15.86 -19.39
C ILE A 183 12.21 16.29 -18.43
N GLY A 184 10.99 16.41 -18.96
CA GLY A 184 9.75 16.67 -18.24
C GLY A 184 9.28 15.47 -17.43
N GLU A 185 8.00 15.10 -17.53
CA GLU A 185 7.48 13.91 -16.85
C GLU A 185 8.15 12.60 -17.35
N ILE A 186 8.40 11.68 -16.43
CA ILE A 186 8.91 10.33 -16.71
C ILE A 186 7.88 9.33 -16.19
N SER A 187 7.22 8.62 -17.09
CA SER A 187 6.28 7.56 -16.75
C SER A 187 6.86 6.21 -17.18
N VAL A 188 6.91 5.25 -16.26
CA VAL A 188 7.32 3.87 -16.56
C VAL A 188 6.16 2.93 -16.23
N THR A 189 5.81 2.08 -17.19
CA THR A 189 4.85 0.98 -17.03
C THR A 189 5.63 -0.33 -17.08
N ALA A 190 5.37 -1.23 -16.13
CA ALA A 190 5.93 -2.58 -16.12
C ALA A 190 4.78 -3.58 -16.00
N ASP A 191 4.67 -4.46 -16.97
CA ASP A 191 3.61 -5.46 -17.10
C ASP A 191 4.21 -6.86 -16.95
N GLY A 192 3.53 -7.73 -16.22
CA GLY A 192 3.86 -9.15 -16.11
C GLY A 192 2.87 -9.99 -16.91
N GLU A 193 3.39 -10.87 -17.77
CA GLU A 193 2.58 -11.81 -18.55
C GLU A 193 2.82 -13.26 -18.11
N PRO A 194 1.78 -14.12 -18.13
CA PRO A 194 0.37 -13.80 -18.36
C PRO A 194 -0.27 -13.06 -17.16
N GLU A 195 -1.47 -12.51 -17.35
CA GLU A 195 -2.21 -11.73 -16.32
C GLU A 195 -2.38 -12.47 -14.98
N ARG A 196 -2.34 -13.81 -14.98
CA ARG A 196 -2.49 -14.64 -13.78
C ARG A 196 -1.54 -15.81 -13.77
N GLY A 197 -1.05 -16.16 -12.59
CA GLY A 197 -0.17 -17.30 -12.37
C GLY A 197 1.30 -16.89 -12.31
N SER A 198 2.18 -17.81 -12.69
CA SER A 198 3.61 -17.52 -12.75
C SER A 198 3.90 -16.49 -13.83
N VAL A 199 4.67 -15.45 -13.49
CA VAL A 199 5.18 -14.49 -14.47
C VAL A 199 6.18 -15.21 -15.38
N GLU A 200 5.91 -15.24 -16.67
CA GLU A 200 6.74 -15.84 -17.71
C GLU A 200 7.51 -14.77 -18.50
N GLN A 201 6.97 -13.57 -18.60
CA GLN A 201 7.57 -12.44 -19.30
C GLN A 201 7.30 -11.11 -18.59
N LEU A 202 8.25 -10.17 -18.70
CA LEU A 202 8.12 -8.80 -18.23
C LEU A 202 8.24 -7.85 -19.41
N ASP A 203 7.24 -7.00 -19.61
CA ASP A 203 7.22 -5.97 -20.63
C ASP A 203 7.30 -4.60 -19.96
N VAL A 204 8.32 -3.81 -20.32
CA VAL A 204 8.59 -2.52 -19.67
C VAL A 204 8.58 -1.40 -20.70
N THR A 205 7.71 -0.42 -20.50
CA THR A 205 7.57 0.75 -21.37
C THR A 205 7.96 2.02 -20.62
N VAL A 206 8.98 2.73 -21.12
CA VAL A 206 9.39 4.05 -20.60
C VAL A 206 8.85 5.13 -21.54
N ARG A 207 8.14 6.11 -20.99
CA ARG A 207 7.64 7.30 -21.69
C ARG A 207 8.30 8.54 -21.12
N LEU A 208 8.92 9.33 -21.99
CA LEU A 208 9.65 10.54 -21.66
C LEU A 208 8.99 11.74 -22.32
N GLU A 209 8.70 12.78 -21.55
CA GLU A 209 8.34 14.08 -22.10
C GLU A 209 9.62 14.90 -22.35
N ALA A 210 9.88 15.24 -23.61
CA ALA A 210 11.08 15.95 -24.02
C ALA A 210 10.78 16.87 -25.21
N ASP A 211 11.48 18.01 -25.28
CA ASP A 211 11.42 18.91 -26.43
C ASP A 211 12.37 18.40 -27.54
N ALA A 212 11.79 18.04 -28.69
CA ALA A 212 12.53 17.49 -29.83
C ALA A 212 13.53 18.48 -30.44
N ASP A 213 13.39 19.78 -30.19
CA ASP A 213 14.35 20.80 -30.62
C ASP A 213 15.56 20.89 -29.65
N GLU A 214 15.44 20.36 -28.43
CA GLU A 214 16.50 20.41 -27.40
C GLU A 214 17.24 19.08 -27.23
N ILE A 215 16.61 17.95 -27.51
CA ILE A 215 17.21 16.62 -27.38
C ILE A 215 16.80 15.69 -28.52
N ASP A 216 17.79 15.04 -29.13
CA ASP A 216 17.59 14.08 -30.21
C ASP A 216 17.27 12.66 -29.71
N ASP A 217 16.65 11.86 -30.59
CA ASP A 217 16.23 10.48 -30.31
C ASP A 217 17.41 9.57 -29.95
N ASP A 218 18.58 9.74 -30.57
CA ASP A 218 19.78 8.94 -30.26
C ASP A 218 20.23 9.17 -28.81
N THR A 219 20.13 10.42 -28.34
CA THR A 219 20.44 10.81 -26.96
C THR A 219 19.41 10.21 -25.98
N LEU A 220 18.12 10.24 -26.33
CA LEU A 220 17.06 9.63 -25.53
C LEU A 220 17.21 8.11 -25.43
N GLU A 221 17.47 7.43 -26.53
CA GLU A 221 17.73 5.98 -26.57
C GLU A 221 18.92 5.65 -25.66
N ARG A 222 20.01 6.41 -25.81
CA ARG A 222 21.20 6.22 -24.99
C ARG A 222 20.95 6.43 -23.50
N LEU A 223 20.09 7.38 -23.13
CA LEU A 223 19.69 7.62 -21.75
C LEU A 223 18.93 6.42 -21.18
N VAL A 224 17.97 5.86 -21.92
CA VAL A 224 17.19 4.70 -21.50
C VAL A 224 18.08 3.47 -21.31
N GLU A 225 18.99 3.17 -22.25
CA GLU A 225 19.94 2.06 -22.11
C GLU A 225 20.79 2.17 -20.83
N LEU A 226 21.24 3.39 -20.52
CA LEU A 226 22.06 3.64 -19.34
C LEU A 226 21.25 3.60 -18.05
N ALA A 227 19.97 3.96 -18.12
CA ALA A 227 19.05 3.87 -17.01
C ALA A 227 18.72 2.41 -16.67
N GLU A 228 18.47 1.58 -17.68
CA GLU A 228 18.26 0.14 -17.53
C GLU A 228 19.47 -0.50 -16.85
N ARG A 229 20.68 -0.21 -17.33
CA ARG A 229 21.93 -0.72 -16.73
C ARG A 229 22.20 -0.19 -15.32
N GLY A 230 21.63 0.95 -14.96
CA GLY A 230 21.76 1.56 -13.64
C GLY A 230 20.65 1.16 -12.66
N CYS A 231 19.61 0.48 -13.13
CA CYS A 231 18.46 0.10 -12.32
C CYS A 231 18.81 -1.11 -11.45
N HIS A 232 18.95 -0.90 -10.14
CA HIS A 232 19.27 -1.99 -9.23
C HIS A 232 18.19 -3.07 -9.13
N VAL A 233 16.93 -2.75 -9.45
CA VAL A 233 15.85 -3.75 -9.45
C VAL A 233 15.91 -4.63 -10.70
N SER A 234 16.26 -4.08 -11.87
CA SER A 234 16.48 -4.91 -13.06
C SER A 234 17.69 -5.83 -12.90
N GLU A 235 18.71 -5.42 -12.12
CA GLU A 235 19.83 -6.29 -11.78
C GLU A 235 19.42 -7.53 -10.97
N LEU A 236 18.30 -7.48 -10.24
CA LEU A 236 17.76 -8.63 -9.50
C LEU A 236 17.14 -9.69 -10.41
N LEU A 237 16.89 -9.37 -11.68
CA LEU A 237 16.31 -10.28 -12.68
C LEU A 237 17.36 -11.11 -13.42
N ARG A 238 18.64 -10.99 -13.06
CA ARG A 238 19.72 -11.75 -13.71
C ARG A 238 19.65 -13.23 -13.34
N ASP A 239 19.81 -14.10 -14.34
CA ASP A 239 19.74 -15.56 -14.21
C ASP A 239 20.75 -16.15 -13.19
N ASP A 240 21.83 -15.44 -12.89
CA ASP A 240 22.92 -15.88 -12.00
C ASP A 240 22.82 -15.34 -10.57
N LEU A 241 21.70 -14.74 -10.18
CA LEU A 241 21.48 -14.27 -8.82
C LEU A 241 21.32 -15.44 -7.84
N ALA A 242 22.22 -15.53 -6.86
CA ALA A 242 22.14 -16.56 -5.81
C ALA A 242 20.91 -16.34 -4.91
N PHE A 243 20.12 -17.39 -4.73
CA PHE A 243 18.92 -17.40 -3.88
C PHE A 243 19.02 -18.53 -2.85
N ASP A 244 19.01 -18.16 -1.57
CA ASP A 244 19.00 -19.08 -0.44
C ASP A 244 17.70 -18.90 0.35
N LEU A 245 16.90 -19.97 0.45
CA LEU A 245 15.69 -20.01 1.25
C LEU A 245 15.93 -20.84 2.51
N SER A 246 15.73 -20.22 3.67
CA SER A 246 15.73 -20.89 4.98
C SER A 246 14.38 -20.70 5.67
N TRP A 247 14.05 -21.61 6.59
CA TRP A 247 12.82 -21.54 7.37
C TRP A 247 13.08 -22.01 8.81
N GLU A 248 12.33 -21.45 9.75
CA GLU A 248 12.37 -21.78 11.18
C GLU A 248 10.95 -22.02 11.67
N ARG A 249 10.78 -22.92 12.65
CA ARG A 249 9.53 -23.09 13.38
C ARG A 249 9.68 -22.39 14.72
N LEU A 250 8.84 -21.39 14.96
CA LEU A 250 8.71 -20.70 16.25
C LEU A 250 8.07 -21.63 17.29
#